data_AF-W7W851-F1
#
_entry.id   AF-W7W851-F1
#
_cell.length_a   1.000
_cell.length_b   1.000
_cell.length_c   1.000
_cell.angle_alpha   90.00
_cell.angle_beta   90.00
_cell.angle_gamma   90.00
#
_symmetry.space_group_name_H-M   'P 1'
#
loop_
_entity.id
_entity.type
_entity.pdbx_description
1 polymer ?
#
loop_
_entity_poly.entity_id
_entity_poly.type
_entity_poly.pdbx_seq_one_letter_code
_entity_poly.pdbx_strand_id
1 'polypeptide(L)'
;MAMGVLWVLASAARQQRSAPALLLTVTAVIGLAIGLRDLWVFGQPEAGDPVAWSRYTVLLLIAVAAWLLVDEFTRSSAELRALNRDLLDRVAQKERDLQMAFEGTRLRDQRQAVLAERDRILREMHDGLGGRLVAAMALTSQVERQSLPPPGGEPRSVDEPLRDLKLTLDDCLVELRLALDSLETDQRPLIEALAELRFRVEPSLRAAGVRLVWQLDDAASEVELPAAETLHVLRIVREALTNVIKHAHATVVWLRLEARGTQRLALAVVDNGLQQRMSEAQVDMPLFVPPSIVHGGRGLANMQRRAAALSARLDSGPHPEAGR
;
A
#
# COMPACT_ATOMS: atom_id res chain seq x y z
N MET A 1 50.80 34.68 54.42
CA MET A 1 49.50 34.04 54.09
C MET A 1 48.49 35.07 53.58
N ALA A 2 48.07 36.07 54.37
CA ALA A 2 47.00 37.02 53.97
C ALA A 2 47.31 37.89 52.73
N MET A 3 48.54 38.41 52.56
CA MET A 3 48.91 39.16 51.35
C MET A 3 48.91 38.30 50.07
N GLY A 4 49.19 37.00 50.18
CA GLY A 4 49.15 36.08 49.03
C GLY A 4 47.72 35.83 48.55
N VAL A 5 46.76 35.70 49.48
CA VAL A 5 45.33 35.55 49.16
C VAL A 5 44.78 36.81 48.49
N LEU A 6 45.13 38.00 48.99
CA LEU A 6 44.74 39.26 48.37
C LEU A 6 45.31 39.43 46.96
N TRP A 7 46.55 39.01 46.73
CA TRP A 7 47.17 39.08 45.41
C TRP A 7 46.53 38.13 44.41
N VAL A 8 46.19 36.90 44.82
CA VAL A 8 45.47 35.92 43.98
C VAL A 8 44.05 36.38 43.67
N LEU A 9 43.33 36.94 44.64
CA LEU A 9 41.99 37.48 44.40
C LEU A 9 42.04 38.71 43.49
N ALA A 10 43.01 39.61 43.69
CA ALA A 10 43.17 40.80 42.86
C ALA A 10 43.59 40.47 41.42
N SER A 11 44.43 39.45 41.23
CA SER A 11 44.82 38.98 39.89
C SER A 11 43.66 38.24 39.20
N ALA A 12 42.89 37.43 39.91
CA ALA A 12 41.68 36.79 39.41
C ALA A 12 40.62 37.83 39.00
N ALA A 13 40.39 38.87 39.81
CA ALA A 13 39.49 39.97 39.48
C ALA A 13 39.95 40.76 38.24
N ARG A 14 41.26 40.92 38.06
CA ARG A 14 41.84 41.60 36.88
C ARG A 14 41.72 40.78 35.60
N GLN A 15 41.89 39.47 35.69
CA GLN A 15 41.83 38.56 34.53
C GLN A 15 40.40 38.26 34.10
N GLN A 16 39.49 38.00 35.04
CA GLN A 16 38.12 37.60 34.73
C GLN A 16 37.17 38.79 34.56
N ARG A 17 37.53 40.00 35.04
CA ARG A 17 36.70 41.23 35.03
C ARG A 17 35.25 41.00 35.48
N SER A 18 35.01 39.99 36.31
CA SER A 18 33.68 39.62 36.76
C SER A 18 33.35 40.39 38.03
N ALA A 19 32.17 41.03 38.06
CA ALA A 19 31.61 41.66 39.25
C ALA A 19 31.74 40.82 40.54
N PRO A 20 31.52 39.48 40.52
CA PRO A 20 31.73 38.63 41.69
C PRO A 20 33.19 38.59 42.20
N ALA A 21 34.18 38.59 41.31
CA ALA A 21 35.59 38.59 41.71
C ALA A 21 36.02 39.95 42.32
N LEU A 22 35.45 41.06 41.84
CA LEU A 22 35.62 42.38 42.48
C LEU A 22 34.96 42.42 43.86
N LEU A 23 33.78 41.83 44.02
CA LEU A 23 33.07 41.81 45.30
C LEU A 23 33.82 40.99 46.36
N LEU A 24 34.42 39.87 45.97
CA LEU A 24 35.31 39.07 46.81
C LEU A 24 36.57 39.81 47.24
N THR A 25 37.22 40.54 46.31
CA THR A 25 38.43 41.31 46.63
C THR A 25 38.15 42.45 47.60
N VAL A 26 37.08 43.22 47.37
CA VAL A 26 36.65 44.30 48.29
C VAL A 26 36.32 43.74 49.67
N THR A 27 35.58 42.63 49.74
CA THR A 27 35.24 41.97 51.01
C THR A 27 36.48 41.48 51.76
N ALA A 28 37.46 40.90 51.06
CA ALA A 28 38.73 40.45 51.64
C ALA A 28 39.57 41.63 52.18
N VAL A 29 39.60 42.78 51.50
CA VAL A 29 40.28 43.99 51.96
C VAL A 29 39.63 44.55 53.22
N ILE A 30 38.29 44.62 53.25
CA ILE A 30 37.52 45.07 54.44
C ILE A 30 37.80 44.15 55.63
N GLY A 31 37.77 42.83 55.41
CA GLY A 31 38.08 41.84 56.46
C GLY A 31 39.49 42.00 57.02
N LEU A 32 40.48 42.25 56.16
CA LEU A 32 41.87 42.46 56.57
C LEU A 32 42.05 43.76 57.37
N ALA A 33 41.40 44.86 56.96
CA ALA A 33 41.43 46.13 57.68
C ALA A 33 40.82 46.00 59.09
N ILE A 34 39.70 45.28 59.22
CA ILE A 34 39.07 45.00 60.51
C ILE A 34 39.97 44.12 61.39
N GLY A 35 40.64 43.11 60.82
CA GLY A 35 41.58 42.27 61.55
C GLY A 35 42.80 43.05 62.08
N LEU A 36 43.36 43.97 61.28
CA LEU A 36 44.46 44.84 61.70
C LEU A 36 44.05 45.80 62.82
N ARG A 37 42.82 46.34 62.75
CA ARG A 37 42.25 47.17 63.82
C ARG A 37 42.11 46.38 65.11
N ASP A 38 41.49 45.21 65.07
CA ASP A 38 41.29 44.38 66.26
C ASP A 38 42.66 44.04 66.91
N LEU A 39 43.68 43.66 66.12
CA LEU A 39 45.05 43.41 66.63
C LEU A 39 45.66 44.64 67.32
N TRP A 40 45.47 45.83 66.75
CA TRP A 40 45.96 47.07 67.33
C TRP A 40 45.27 47.39 68.66
N VAL A 41 43.94 47.22 68.73
CA VAL A 41 43.13 47.51 69.91
C VAL A 41 43.42 46.53 71.06
N PHE A 42 43.52 45.23 70.77
CA PHE A 42 43.86 44.21 71.78
C PHE A 42 45.32 44.29 72.26
N GLY A 43 46.20 44.98 71.53
CA GLY A 43 47.60 45.21 71.91
C GLY A 43 47.79 46.36 72.91
N GLN A 44 46.77 47.17 73.19
CA GLN A 44 46.86 48.30 74.12
C GLN A 44 46.36 47.90 75.52
N PRO A 45 47.19 47.97 76.58
CA PRO A 45 46.85 47.49 77.92
C PRO A 45 45.83 48.36 78.69
N GLU A 46 45.53 49.59 78.23
CA GLU A 46 44.59 50.51 78.88
C GLU A 46 43.19 50.55 78.23
N ALA A 47 42.97 49.81 77.15
CA ALA A 47 41.66 49.73 76.52
C ALA A 47 40.78 48.76 77.33
N GLY A 48 39.65 49.25 77.86
CA GLY A 48 38.62 48.41 78.49
C GLY A 48 38.08 47.33 77.54
N ASP A 49 37.07 46.56 77.97
CA ASP A 49 36.59 45.33 77.29
C ASP A 49 36.29 45.55 75.77
N PRO A 50 37.21 45.22 74.85
CA PRO A 50 37.07 45.63 73.46
C PRO A 50 36.15 44.68 72.69
N VAL A 51 35.09 45.21 72.07
CA VAL A 51 34.24 44.42 71.17
C VAL A 51 35.02 44.10 69.89
N ALA A 52 35.36 42.83 69.69
CA ALA A 52 36.02 42.35 68.48
C ALA A 52 35.08 42.46 67.27
N TRP A 53 35.41 43.34 66.33
CA TRP A 53 34.61 43.55 65.11
C TRP A 53 34.76 42.39 64.11
N SER A 54 35.80 41.58 64.26
CA SER A 54 36.03 40.31 63.55
C SER A 54 34.86 39.32 63.63
N ARG A 55 33.96 39.42 64.63
CA ARG A 55 32.74 38.59 64.67
C ARG A 55 31.77 38.91 63.52
N TYR A 56 31.74 40.16 63.05
CA TYR A 56 30.84 40.61 61.98
C TYR A 56 31.41 40.35 60.58
N THR A 57 32.73 40.17 60.44
CA THR A 57 33.35 39.87 59.13
C THR A 57 32.99 38.48 58.62
N VAL A 58 32.80 37.51 59.52
CA VAL A 58 32.33 36.16 59.17
C VAL A 58 30.93 36.20 58.58
N LEU A 59 30.02 36.99 59.16
CA LEU A 59 28.66 37.18 58.64
C LEU A 59 28.66 37.83 57.26
N LEU A 60 29.50 38.85 57.04
CA LEU A 60 29.68 39.48 55.73
C LEU A 60 30.19 38.48 54.68
N LEU A 61 31.18 37.66 55.03
CA LEU A 61 31.76 36.67 54.12
C LEU A 61 30.73 35.59 53.75
N ILE A 62 29.95 35.10 54.72
CA ILE A 62 28.87 34.15 54.47
C ILE A 62 27.81 34.78 53.55
N ALA A 63 27.41 36.03 53.80
CA ALA A 63 26.42 36.71 52.97
C ALA A 63 26.90 36.88 51.51
N VAL A 64 28.15 37.28 51.31
CA VAL A 64 28.76 37.40 49.98
C VAL A 64 28.87 36.04 49.30
N ALA A 65 29.37 35.01 50.00
CA ALA A 65 29.46 33.66 49.46
C ALA A 65 28.07 33.08 49.09
N ALA A 66 27.06 33.29 49.93
CA ALA A 66 25.69 32.88 49.66
C ALA A 66 25.13 33.61 48.43
N TRP A 67 25.34 34.92 48.32
CA TRP A 67 24.91 35.68 47.15
C TRP A 67 25.59 35.20 45.87
N LEU A 68 26.90 34.92 45.91
CA LEU A 68 27.65 34.37 44.78
C LEU A 68 27.15 33.01 44.34
N LEU A 69 26.89 32.11 45.29
CA LEU A 69 26.34 30.78 44.99
C LEU A 69 24.94 30.87 44.38
N VAL A 70 24.09 31.77 44.88
CA VAL A 70 22.76 31.99 44.31
C VAL A 70 22.84 32.60 42.91
N ASP A 71 23.70 33.59 42.68
CA ASP A 71 23.92 34.20 41.36
C ASP A 71 24.44 33.15 40.35
N GLU A 72 25.47 32.38 40.72
CA GLU A 72 26.02 31.32 39.86
C GLU A 72 24.99 30.21 39.58
N PHE A 73 24.29 29.75 40.62
CA PHE A 73 23.27 28.71 40.48
C PHE A 73 22.10 29.16 39.59
N THR A 74 21.66 30.41 39.74
CA THR A 74 20.58 30.97 38.91
C THR A 74 21.00 31.11 37.46
N ARG A 75 22.24 31.56 37.18
CA ARG A 75 22.81 31.62 35.82
C ARG A 75 22.93 30.24 35.20
N SER A 76 23.57 29.29 35.88
CA SER A 76 23.75 27.91 35.39
C SER A 76 22.41 27.22 35.14
N SER A 77 21.43 27.41 36.05
CA SER A 77 20.07 26.90 35.87
C SER A 77 19.35 27.54 34.67
N ALA A 78 19.55 28.84 34.43
CA ALA A 78 18.97 29.52 33.28
C ALA A 78 19.55 29.01 31.96
N GLU A 79 20.87 28.78 31.90
CA GLU A 79 21.57 28.21 30.74
C GLU A 79 21.09 26.79 30.43
N LEU A 80 21.03 25.91 31.45
CA LEU A 80 20.51 24.55 31.28
C LEU A 80 19.06 24.53 30.78
N ARG A 81 18.21 25.41 31.32
CA ARG A 81 16.82 25.55 30.85
C ARG A 81 16.74 26.10 29.43
N ALA A 82 17.63 27.00 29.04
CA ALA A 82 17.68 27.51 27.67
C ALA A 82 18.10 26.41 26.69
N LEU A 83 19.14 25.63 27.02
CA LEU A 83 19.60 24.52 26.18
C LEU A 83 18.54 23.42 26.06
N ASN A 84 17.89 23.05 27.17
CA ASN A 84 16.84 22.04 27.14
C ASN A 84 15.65 22.49 26.27
N ARG A 85 15.24 23.77 26.37
CA ARG A 85 14.21 24.33 25.46
C ARG A 85 14.62 24.26 23.99
N ASP A 86 15.86 24.65 23.65
CA ASP A 86 16.36 24.56 22.27
C ASP A 86 16.38 23.10 21.76
N LEU A 87 16.77 22.15 22.61
CA LEU A 87 16.72 20.73 22.26
C LEU A 87 15.29 20.23 22.03
N LEU A 88 14.35 20.58 22.91
CA LEU A 88 12.94 20.23 22.76
C LEU A 88 12.35 20.82 21.47
N ASP A 89 12.66 22.08 21.16
CA ASP A 89 12.21 22.73 19.93
C ASP A 89 12.79 22.06 18.68
N ARG A 90 14.08 21.67 18.71
CA ARG A 90 14.71 20.91 17.61
C ARG A 90 14.11 19.53 17.44
N VAL A 91 13.83 18.81 18.53
CA VAL A 91 13.19 17.49 18.48
C VAL A 91 11.78 17.63 17.89
N ALA A 92 10.98 18.57 18.39
CA ALA A 92 9.64 18.82 17.87
C ALA A 92 9.67 19.23 16.38
N GLN A 93 10.67 19.99 15.95
CA GLN A 93 10.85 20.33 14.54
C GLN A 93 11.20 19.10 13.70
N LYS A 94 12.12 18.25 14.17
CA LYS A 94 12.49 17.02 13.47
C LYS A 94 11.35 16.03 13.38
N GLU A 95 10.53 15.91 14.43
CA GLU A 95 9.31 15.10 14.41
C GLU A 95 8.33 15.60 13.34
N ARG A 96 8.08 16.91 13.25
CA ARG A 96 7.25 17.51 12.20
C ARG A 96 7.80 17.25 10.80
N ASP A 97 9.10 17.47 10.60
CA ASP A 97 9.76 17.24 9.31
C ASP A 97 9.64 15.77 8.86
N LEU A 98 9.88 14.83 9.79
CA LEU A 98 9.75 13.39 9.53
C LEU A 98 8.31 13.00 9.22
N GLN A 99 7.34 13.55 9.94
CA GLN A 99 5.93 13.25 9.72
C GLN A 99 5.47 13.74 8.33
N MET A 100 5.84 14.96 7.95
CA MET A 100 5.56 15.47 6.59
C MET A 100 6.24 14.62 5.50
N ALA A 101 7.49 14.21 5.71
CA ALA A 101 8.22 13.35 4.77
C ALA A 101 7.58 11.95 4.65
N PHE A 102 7.11 11.39 5.76
CA PHE A 102 6.44 10.10 5.79
C PHE A 102 5.08 10.16 5.09
N GLU A 103 4.27 11.18 5.36
CA GLU A 103 2.99 11.38 4.67
C GLU A 103 3.19 11.59 3.16
N GLY A 104 4.19 12.37 2.77
CA GLY A 104 4.55 12.59 1.37
C GLY A 104 4.98 11.30 0.65
N THR A 105 5.77 10.46 1.33
CA THR A 105 6.17 9.14 0.80
C THR A 105 4.98 8.20 0.68
N ARG A 106 4.15 8.09 1.73
CA ARG A 106 2.95 7.25 1.73
C ARG A 106 1.99 7.58 0.58
N LEU A 107 1.78 8.87 0.31
CA LEU A 107 0.92 9.30 -0.80
C LEU A 107 1.51 8.93 -2.17
N ARG A 108 2.84 9.01 -2.32
CA ARG A 108 3.54 8.61 -3.55
C ARG A 108 3.45 7.10 -3.76
N ASP A 109 3.68 6.31 -2.72
CA ASP A 109 3.61 4.85 -2.78
C ASP A 109 2.19 4.39 -3.14
N GLN A 110 1.15 4.99 -2.54
CA GLN A 110 -0.24 4.72 -2.90
C GLN A 110 -0.53 5.03 -4.37
N ARG A 111 -0.08 6.18 -4.86
CA ARG A 111 -0.25 6.55 -6.29
C ARG A 111 0.50 5.58 -7.21
N GLN A 112 1.71 5.19 -6.85
CA GLN A 112 2.50 4.22 -7.63
C GLN A 112 1.83 2.85 -7.65
N ALA A 113 1.28 2.38 -6.54
CA ALA A 113 0.53 1.12 -6.48
C ALA A 113 -0.68 1.14 -7.43
N VAL A 114 -1.46 2.24 -7.43
CA VAL A 114 -2.59 2.40 -8.34
C VAL A 114 -2.15 2.44 -9.80
N LEU A 115 -1.05 3.15 -10.13
CA LEU A 115 -0.52 3.19 -11.49
C LEU A 115 0.01 1.84 -11.95
N ALA A 116 0.73 1.11 -11.09
CA ALA A 116 1.24 -0.22 -11.38
C ALA A 116 0.10 -1.22 -11.66
N GLU A 117 -0.99 -1.11 -10.89
CA GLU A 117 -2.18 -1.92 -11.10
C GLU A 117 -2.89 -1.58 -12.43
N ARG A 118 -3.02 -0.29 -12.75
CA ARG A 118 -3.53 0.15 -14.06
C ARG A 118 -2.67 -0.39 -15.22
N ASP A 119 -1.35 -0.33 -15.12
CA ASP A 119 -0.45 -0.86 -16.14
C ASP A 119 -0.54 -2.39 -16.24
N ARG A 120 -0.74 -3.09 -15.12
CA ARG A 120 -1.01 -4.55 -15.12
C ARG A 120 -2.29 -4.85 -15.89
N ILE A 121 -3.39 -4.14 -15.58
CA ILE A 121 -4.69 -4.31 -16.25
C ILE A 121 -4.55 -3.98 -17.74
N LEU A 122 -3.88 -2.88 -18.12
CA LEU A 122 -3.66 -2.50 -19.51
C LEU A 122 -2.88 -3.55 -20.30
N ARG A 123 -1.84 -4.15 -19.71
CA ARG A 123 -1.11 -5.25 -20.34
C ARG A 123 -1.96 -6.51 -20.51
N GLU A 124 -2.69 -6.91 -19.46
CA GLU A 124 -3.61 -8.04 -19.57
C GLU A 124 -4.72 -7.81 -20.60
N MET A 125 -5.21 -6.58 -20.75
CA MET A 125 -6.14 -6.18 -21.80
C MET A 125 -5.50 -6.25 -23.18
N HIS A 126 -4.32 -5.64 -23.36
CA HIS A 126 -3.63 -5.60 -24.65
C HIS A 126 -3.36 -7.02 -25.17
N ASP A 127 -2.93 -7.93 -24.29
CA ASP A 127 -2.66 -9.31 -24.67
C ASP A 127 -3.96 -10.08 -25.03
N GLY A 128 -5.02 -9.90 -24.24
CA GLY A 128 -6.30 -10.58 -24.47
C GLY A 128 -7.08 -10.05 -25.67
N LEU A 129 -7.11 -8.73 -25.84
CA LEU A 129 -7.88 -8.02 -26.86
C LEU A 129 -7.12 -7.95 -28.19
N GLY A 130 -5.79 -7.79 -28.15
CA GLY A 130 -4.92 -7.82 -29.32
C GLY A 130 -5.02 -9.15 -30.06
N GLY A 131 -5.01 -10.28 -29.34
CA GLY A 131 -5.20 -11.60 -29.94
C GLY A 131 -6.54 -11.75 -30.68
N ARG A 132 -7.61 -11.13 -30.15
CA ARG A 132 -8.95 -11.22 -30.76
C ARG A 132 -9.19 -10.22 -31.88
N LEU A 133 -8.57 -9.05 -31.85
CA LEU A 133 -8.57 -8.13 -32.99
C LEU A 133 -7.84 -8.75 -34.18
N VAL A 134 -6.71 -9.41 -33.95
CA VAL A 134 -6.01 -10.19 -34.99
C VAL A 134 -6.91 -11.31 -35.53
N ALA A 135 -7.69 -11.96 -34.66
CA ALA A 135 -8.70 -12.96 -35.04
C ALA A 135 -9.77 -12.38 -35.98
N ALA A 136 -10.36 -11.25 -35.58
CA ALA A 136 -11.37 -10.55 -36.37
C ALA A 136 -10.81 -10.08 -37.71
N MET A 137 -9.57 -9.57 -37.74
CA MET A 137 -8.88 -9.20 -38.98
C MET A 137 -8.69 -10.40 -39.92
N ALA A 138 -8.30 -11.57 -39.38
CA ALA A 138 -8.15 -12.78 -40.18
C ALA A 138 -9.49 -13.23 -40.79
N LEU A 139 -10.59 -13.14 -40.02
CA LEU A 139 -11.94 -13.43 -40.50
C LEU A 139 -12.40 -12.43 -41.56
N THR A 140 -12.13 -11.12 -41.39
CA THR A 140 -12.43 -10.13 -42.44
C THR A 140 -11.67 -10.43 -43.72
N SER A 141 -10.39 -10.82 -43.64
CA SER A 141 -9.62 -11.22 -44.83
C SER A 141 -10.14 -12.51 -45.46
N GLN A 142 -10.72 -13.42 -44.67
CA GLN A 142 -11.37 -14.63 -45.19
C GLN A 142 -12.68 -14.30 -45.91
N VAL A 143 -13.51 -13.43 -45.33
CA VAL A 143 -14.71 -12.86 -45.97
C VAL A 143 -14.35 -12.19 -47.29
N GLU A 144 -13.34 -11.32 -47.31
CA GLU A 144 -12.89 -10.65 -48.54
C GLU A 144 -12.46 -11.64 -49.63
N ARG A 145 -11.66 -12.67 -49.28
CA ARG A 145 -11.22 -13.70 -50.23
C ARG A 145 -12.35 -14.55 -50.78
N GLN A 146 -13.39 -14.83 -49.97
CA GLN A 146 -14.55 -15.62 -50.39
C GLN A 146 -15.60 -14.79 -51.15
N SER A 147 -15.55 -13.46 -50.98
CA SER A 147 -16.43 -12.51 -51.70
C SER A 147 -15.93 -12.19 -53.11
N LEU A 148 -14.64 -12.44 -53.42
CA LEU A 148 -14.12 -12.35 -54.79
C LEU A 148 -14.38 -13.67 -55.54
N PRO A 149 -15.12 -13.66 -56.67
CA PRO A 149 -15.36 -14.86 -57.44
C PRO A 149 -14.06 -15.32 -58.15
N PRO A 150 -13.78 -16.63 -58.22
CA PRO A 150 -12.75 -17.16 -59.13
C PRO A 150 -13.16 -16.90 -60.59
N PRO A 151 -12.21 -16.86 -61.55
CA PRO A 151 -12.54 -16.64 -62.96
C PRO A 151 -13.45 -17.77 -63.46
N GLY A 152 -14.74 -17.46 -63.63
CA GLY A 152 -15.76 -18.39 -64.14
C GLY A 152 -16.61 -19.15 -63.09
N GLY A 153 -16.58 -18.79 -61.81
CA GLY A 153 -17.41 -19.43 -60.76
C GLY A 153 -18.39 -18.48 -60.07
N GLU A 154 -19.46 -19.03 -59.47
CA GLU A 154 -20.39 -18.26 -58.64
C GLU A 154 -19.75 -17.79 -57.32
N PRO A 155 -20.19 -16.63 -56.77
CA PRO A 155 -19.78 -16.17 -55.43
C PRO A 155 -20.10 -17.24 -54.37
N ARG A 156 -19.16 -17.54 -53.48
CA ARG A 156 -19.43 -18.39 -52.33
C ARG A 156 -20.24 -17.60 -51.28
N SER A 157 -21.16 -18.26 -50.58
CA SER A 157 -21.91 -17.61 -49.48
C SER A 157 -20.92 -17.07 -48.44
N VAL A 158 -21.12 -15.80 -48.08
CA VAL A 158 -20.31 -15.07 -47.11
C VAL A 158 -20.98 -15.05 -45.73
N ASP A 159 -22.16 -15.66 -45.62
CA ASP A 159 -23.03 -15.55 -44.44
C ASP A 159 -22.40 -16.20 -43.20
N GLU A 160 -21.71 -17.32 -43.39
CA GLU A 160 -21.04 -18.08 -42.34
C GLU A 160 -19.81 -17.33 -41.78
N PRO A 161 -18.83 -16.87 -42.59
CA PRO A 161 -17.70 -16.10 -42.05
C PRO A 161 -18.10 -14.70 -41.54
N LEU A 162 -19.18 -14.09 -42.04
CA LEU A 162 -19.73 -12.86 -41.47
C LEU A 162 -20.37 -13.10 -40.09
N ARG A 163 -21.04 -14.24 -39.91
CA ARG A 163 -21.59 -14.65 -38.61
C ARG A 163 -20.47 -14.89 -37.60
N ASP A 164 -19.39 -15.55 -37.99
CA ASP A 164 -18.22 -15.77 -37.14
C ASP A 164 -17.51 -14.47 -36.76
N LEU A 165 -17.40 -13.53 -37.71
CA LEU A 165 -16.87 -12.20 -37.45
C LEU A 165 -17.71 -11.46 -36.40
N LYS A 166 -19.04 -11.50 -36.54
CA LYS A 166 -19.95 -10.88 -35.57
C LYS A 166 -19.79 -11.48 -34.17
N LEU A 167 -19.72 -12.81 -34.08
CA LEU A 167 -19.51 -13.51 -32.80
C LEU A 167 -18.17 -13.15 -32.16
N THR A 168 -17.11 -13.02 -32.96
CA THR A 168 -15.79 -12.57 -32.49
C THR A 168 -15.83 -11.15 -31.94
N LEU A 169 -16.53 -10.25 -32.63
CA LEU A 169 -16.68 -8.85 -32.20
C LEU A 169 -17.51 -8.74 -30.92
N ASP A 170 -18.60 -9.51 -30.80
CA ASP A 170 -19.40 -9.57 -29.57
C ASP A 170 -18.56 -10.06 -28.39
N ASP A 171 -17.71 -11.07 -28.61
CA ASP A 171 -16.77 -11.57 -27.60
C ASP A 171 -15.69 -10.54 -27.20
N CYS A 172 -15.18 -9.77 -28.15
CA CYS A 172 -14.27 -8.65 -27.90
C CYS A 172 -14.94 -7.58 -27.03
N LEU A 173 -16.20 -7.25 -27.32
CA LEU A 173 -16.97 -6.27 -26.55
C LEU A 173 -17.22 -6.74 -25.12
N VAL A 174 -17.48 -8.04 -24.91
CA VAL A 174 -17.63 -8.60 -23.55
C VAL A 174 -16.34 -8.44 -22.75
N GLU A 175 -15.16 -8.75 -23.31
CA GLU A 175 -13.88 -8.55 -22.59
C GLU A 175 -13.54 -7.10 -22.35
N LEU A 176 -13.78 -6.24 -23.34
CA LEU A 176 -13.53 -4.81 -23.19
C LEU A 176 -14.35 -4.24 -22.04
N ARG A 177 -15.63 -4.63 -21.96
CA ARG A 177 -16.52 -4.22 -20.85
C ARG A 177 -16.06 -4.80 -19.52
N LEU A 178 -15.76 -6.10 -19.44
CA LEU A 178 -15.23 -6.70 -18.20
C LEU A 178 -13.97 -5.97 -17.70
N ALA A 179 -13.12 -5.53 -18.62
CA ALA A 179 -11.94 -4.78 -18.25
C ALA A 179 -12.23 -3.33 -17.85
N LEU A 180 -13.20 -2.66 -18.50
CA LEU A 180 -13.69 -1.35 -18.05
C LEU A 180 -14.33 -1.43 -16.66
N ASP A 181 -15.17 -2.44 -16.43
CA ASP A 181 -15.81 -2.72 -15.14
C ASP A 181 -14.74 -2.94 -14.04
N SER A 182 -13.56 -3.44 -14.38
CA SER A 182 -12.44 -3.60 -13.42
C SER A 182 -11.66 -2.32 -13.11
N LEU A 183 -11.82 -1.28 -13.92
CA LEU A 183 -11.25 0.04 -13.66
C LEU A 183 -12.12 0.87 -12.71
N GLU A 184 -13.39 0.48 -12.55
CA GLU A 184 -14.28 1.05 -11.54
C GLU A 184 -13.78 0.62 -10.15
N THR A 185 -13.80 1.56 -9.19
CA THR A 185 -13.23 1.34 -7.85
C THR A 185 -14.26 0.78 -6.86
N ASP A 186 -15.49 0.59 -7.30
CA ASP A 186 -16.59 0.21 -6.43
C ASP A 186 -16.58 -1.30 -6.15
N GLN A 187 -16.79 -1.64 -4.88
CA GLN A 187 -17.08 -3.01 -4.47
C GLN A 187 -18.54 -3.28 -4.82
N ARG A 188 -18.80 -4.38 -5.53
CA ARG A 188 -20.16 -4.85 -5.83
C ARG A 188 -20.29 -6.31 -5.44
N PRO A 189 -21.51 -6.77 -5.08
CA PRO A 189 -21.74 -8.18 -4.79
C PRO A 189 -21.32 -9.07 -5.97
N LEU A 190 -20.54 -10.11 -5.70
CA LEU A 190 -20.04 -11.03 -6.74
C LEU A 190 -21.19 -11.66 -7.55
N ILE A 191 -22.31 -11.91 -6.90
CA ILE A 191 -23.53 -12.45 -7.53
C ILE A 191 -24.04 -11.57 -8.66
N GLU A 192 -24.01 -10.24 -8.51
CA GLU A 192 -24.45 -9.31 -9.54
C GLU A 192 -23.51 -9.36 -10.75
N ALA A 193 -22.20 -9.42 -10.50
CA ALA A 193 -21.19 -9.52 -11.54
C ALA A 193 -21.31 -10.84 -12.32
N LEU A 194 -21.58 -11.94 -11.61
CA LEU A 194 -21.85 -13.24 -12.22
C LEU A 194 -23.17 -13.24 -13.01
N ALA A 195 -24.23 -12.62 -12.50
CA ALA A 195 -25.52 -12.52 -13.19
C ALA A 195 -25.40 -11.73 -14.52
N GLU A 196 -24.61 -10.66 -14.51
CA GLU A 196 -24.29 -9.89 -15.70
C GLU A 196 -23.47 -10.71 -16.70
N LEU A 197 -22.44 -11.43 -16.25
CA LEU A 197 -21.69 -12.35 -17.09
C LEU A 197 -22.64 -13.38 -17.72
N ARG A 198 -23.53 -13.99 -16.93
CA ARG A 198 -24.55 -14.94 -17.42
C ARG A 198 -25.34 -14.34 -18.57
N PHE A 199 -25.92 -13.15 -18.39
CA PHE A 199 -26.74 -12.52 -19.43
C PHE A 199 -25.95 -12.34 -20.74
N ARG A 200 -24.65 -12.03 -20.63
CA ARG A 200 -23.74 -11.86 -21.77
C ARG A 200 -23.37 -13.19 -22.46
N VAL A 201 -23.18 -14.28 -21.72
CA VAL A 201 -22.74 -15.58 -22.29
C VAL A 201 -23.89 -16.53 -22.68
N GLU A 202 -25.09 -16.31 -22.14
CA GLU A 202 -26.27 -17.15 -22.36
C GLU A 202 -26.71 -17.26 -23.83
N PRO A 203 -26.59 -16.22 -24.69
CA PRO A 203 -26.81 -16.36 -26.13
C PRO A 203 -25.85 -17.39 -26.78
N SER A 204 -24.57 -17.36 -26.44
CA SER A 204 -23.55 -18.27 -27.00
C SER A 204 -23.77 -19.71 -26.53
N LEU A 205 -24.10 -19.91 -25.25
CA LEU A 205 -24.46 -21.22 -24.70
C LEU A 205 -25.69 -21.80 -25.41
N ARG A 206 -26.74 -20.99 -25.62
CA ARG A 206 -27.95 -21.42 -26.36
C ARG A 206 -27.64 -21.76 -27.81
N ALA A 207 -26.81 -20.97 -28.49
CA ALA A 207 -26.39 -21.25 -29.86
C ALA A 207 -25.60 -22.57 -29.97
N ALA A 208 -24.85 -22.93 -28.92
CA ALA A 208 -24.15 -24.21 -28.79
C ALA A 208 -25.03 -25.37 -28.28
N GLY A 209 -26.32 -25.13 -28.01
CA GLY A 209 -27.24 -26.16 -27.48
C GLY A 209 -27.01 -26.53 -26.01
N VAL A 210 -26.28 -25.71 -25.25
CA VAL A 210 -25.96 -25.94 -23.84
C VAL A 210 -26.90 -25.14 -22.94
N ARG A 211 -27.56 -25.82 -22.01
CA ARG A 211 -28.40 -25.18 -20.99
C ARG A 211 -27.58 -24.85 -19.74
N LEU A 212 -27.58 -23.57 -19.33
CA LEU A 212 -27.00 -23.13 -18.07
C LEU A 212 -27.99 -23.32 -16.91
N VAL A 213 -27.58 -24.06 -15.89
CA VAL A 213 -28.30 -24.20 -14.61
C VAL A 213 -27.61 -23.34 -13.57
N TRP A 214 -28.36 -22.40 -13.01
CA TRP A 214 -27.88 -21.40 -12.06
C TRP A 214 -28.19 -21.83 -10.63
N GLN A 215 -27.16 -22.06 -9.82
CA GLN A 215 -27.29 -22.52 -8.43
C GLN A 215 -26.43 -21.67 -7.52
N LEU A 216 -26.97 -20.59 -6.97
CA LEU A 216 -26.26 -19.77 -6.02
C LEU A 216 -26.90 -19.90 -4.65
N ASP A 217 -26.05 -20.06 -3.64
CA ASP A 217 -26.43 -20.02 -2.23
C ASP A 217 -26.70 -18.57 -1.83
N ASP A 218 -27.85 -18.31 -1.20
CA ASP A 218 -28.22 -16.97 -0.72
C ASP A 218 -27.21 -16.44 0.32
N ALA A 219 -26.56 -17.34 1.09
CA ALA A 219 -25.51 -16.97 2.02
C ALA A 219 -24.22 -16.46 1.32
N ALA A 220 -24.04 -16.74 0.03
CA ALA A 220 -22.95 -16.23 -0.79
C ALA A 220 -23.29 -14.89 -1.48
N SER A 221 -24.56 -14.46 -1.44
CA SER A 221 -25.04 -13.26 -2.15
C SER A 221 -24.53 -11.94 -1.57
N GLU A 222 -24.15 -11.91 -0.28
CA GLU A 222 -23.64 -10.70 0.40
C GLU A 222 -22.12 -10.51 0.25
N VAL A 223 -21.41 -11.43 -0.44
CA VAL A 223 -19.95 -11.31 -0.57
C VAL A 223 -19.60 -10.29 -1.65
N GLU A 224 -19.00 -9.20 -1.20
CA GLU A 224 -18.39 -8.17 -2.03
C GLU A 224 -16.90 -8.47 -2.23
N LEU A 225 -16.44 -8.32 -3.47
CA LEU A 225 -15.03 -8.45 -3.83
C LEU A 225 -14.55 -7.14 -4.48
N PRO A 226 -13.27 -6.77 -4.27
CA PRO A 226 -12.66 -5.70 -5.05
C PRO A 226 -12.80 -5.94 -6.55
N ALA A 227 -12.98 -4.88 -7.35
CA ALA A 227 -13.23 -4.99 -8.79
C ALA A 227 -12.18 -5.84 -9.54
N ALA A 228 -10.90 -5.71 -9.16
CA ALA A 228 -9.81 -6.52 -9.72
C ALA A 228 -9.95 -8.03 -9.41
N GLU A 229 -10.39 -8.36 -8.19
CA GLU A 229 -10.63 -9.75 -7.78
C GLU A 229 -11.86 -10.34 -8.47
N THR A 230 -12.95 -9.56 -8.52
CA THR A 230 -14.16 -9.90 -9.28
C THR A 230 -13.81 -10.20 -10.73
N LEU A 231 -12.99 -9.39 -11.39
CA LEU A 231 -12.55 -9.63 -12.78
C LEU A 231 -11.82 -10.98 -12.92
N HIS A 232 -10.94 -11.33 -11.98
CA HIS A 232 -10.25 -12.62 -12.00
C HIS A 232 -11.26 -13.78 -11.93
N VAL A 233 -12.28 -13.70 -11.07
CA VAL A 233 -13.35 -14.70 -10.96
C VAL A 233 -14.15 -14.80 -12.26
N LEU A 234 -14.62 -13.67 -12.81
CA LEU A 234 -15.42 -13.64 -14.04
C LEU A 234 -14.66 -14.26 -15.23
N ARG A 235 -13.35 -14.01 -15.34
CA ARG A 235 -12.50 -14.59 -16.38
C ARG A 235 -12.30 -16.09 -16.21
N ILE A 236 -12.19 -16.59 -14.97
CA ILE A 236 -12.14 -18.04 -14.70
C ILE A 236 -13.45 -18.70 -15.14
N VAL A 237 -14.60 -18.14 -14.75
CA VAL A 237 -15.92 -18.67 -15.15
C VAL A 237 -16.08 -18.64 -16.68
N ARG A 238 -15.71 -17.53 -17.33
CA ARG A 238 -15.83 -17.40 -18.79
C ARG A 238 -14.95 -18.42 -19.52
N GLU A 239 -13.71 -18.62 -19.08
CA GLU A 239 -12.82 -19.63 -19.67
C GLU A 239 -13.37 -21.04 -19.45
N ALA A 240 -13.90 -21.34 -18.26
CA ALA A 240 -14.52 -22.63 -17.97
C ALA A 240 -15.74 -22.88 -18.87
N LEU A 241 -16.64 -21.91 -19.03
CA LEU A 241 -17.79 -22.02 -19.94
C LEU A 241 -17.36 -22.14 -21.40
N THR A 242 -16.29 -21.45 -21.79
CA THR A 242 -15.68 -21.59 -23.13
C THR A 242 -15.16 -23.02 -23.34
N ASN A 243 -14.53 -23.61 -22.34
CA ASN A 243 -14.07 -25.00 -22.40
C ASN A 243 -15.23 -25.98 -22.51
N VAL A 244 -16.35 -25.74 -21.81
CA VAL A 244 -17.56 -26.56 -21.96
C VAL A 244 -18.08 -26.54 -23.39
N ILE A 245 -18.22 -25.34 -23.97
CA ILE A 245 -18.69 -25.17 -25.36
C ILE A 245 -17.76 -25.92 -26.33
N LYS A 246 -16.44 -25.81 -26.16
CA LYS A 246 -15.48 -26.35 -27.13
C LYS A 246 -15.17 -27.83 -26.99
N HIS A 247 -15.19 -28.34 -25.77
CA HIS A 247 -14.52 -29.61 -25.44
C HIS A 247 -15.41 -30.60 -24.70
N ALA A 248 -16.47 -30.15 -24.03
CA ALA A 248 -17.25 -31.06 -23.19
C ALA A 248 -18.29 -31.88 -23.99
N HIS A 249 -18.78 -31.36 -25.13
CA HIS A 249 -19.98 -31.91 -25.78
C HIS A 249 -21.17 -32.03 -24.80
N ALA A 250 -21.23 -31.13 -23.81
CA ALA A 250 -22.26 -31.11 -22.79
C ALA A 250 -23.57 -30.55 -23.34
N THR A 251 -24.69 -30.97 -22.77
CA THR A 251 -26.01 -30.37 -23.00
C THR A 251 -26.45 -29.50 -21.82
N VAL A 252 -25.80 -29.67 -20.66
CA VAL A 252 -26.10 -28.95 -19.43
C VAL A 252 -24.79 -28.57 -18.74
N VAL A 253 -24.72 -27.33 -18.26
CA VAL A 253 -23.66 -26.84 -17.40
C VAL A 253 -24.27 -26.18 -16.17
N TRP A 254 -23.76 -26.52 -14.99
CA TRP A 254 -24.13 -25.95 -13.70
C TRP A 254 -23.08 -24.92 -13.29
N LEU A 255 -23.52 -23.70 -12.96
CA LEU A 255 -22.71 -22.75 -12.21
C LEU A 255 -23.18 -22.75 -10.76
N ARG A 256 -22.31 -23.22 -9.85
CA ARG A 256 -22.58 -23.32 -8.42
C ARG A 256 -21.72 -22.33 -7.64
N LEU A 257 -22.35 -21.49 -6.82
CA LEU A 257 -21.65 -20.65 -5.85
C LEU A 257 -22.17 -20.98 -4.45
N GLU A 258 -21.27 -21.39 -3.56
CA GLU A 258 -21.60 -21.81 -2.20
C GLU A 258 -20.73 -21.07 -1.20
N ALA A 259 -21.32 -20.63 -0.09
CA ALA A 259 -20.56 -20.14 1.05
C ALA A 259 -20.00 -21.33 1.85
N ARG A 260 -18.69 -21.31 2.13
CA ARG A 260 -17.98 -22.33 2.92
C ARG A 260 -17.49 -21.70 4.22
N GLY A 261 -18.41 -21.55 5.17
CA GLY A 261 -18.15 -20.85 6.44
C GLY A 261 -18.24 -19.33 6.28
N THR A 262 -17.58 -18.58 7.16
CA THR A 262 -17.74 -17.11 7.23
C THR A 262 -16.85 -16.32 6.27
N GLN A 263 -15.82 -16.92 5.65
CA GLN A 263 -14.83 -16.21 4.82
C GLN A 263 -14.33 -17.00 3.61
N ARG A 264 -15.04 -18.02 3.14
CA ARG A 264 -14.65 -18.75 1.93
C ARG A 264 -15.83 -18.94 1.01
N LEU A 265 -15.57 -18.81 -0.27
CA LEU A 265 -16.51 -19.12 -1.34
C LEU A 265 -16.00 -20.33 -2.11
N ALA A 266 -16.91 -21.19 -2.52
CA ALA A 266 -16.67 -22.25 -3.48
C ALA A 266 -17.46 -21.96 -4.75
N LEU A 267 -16.76 -21.78 -5.87
CA LEU A 267 -17.35 -21.59 -7.18
C LEU A 267 -17.01 -22.80 -8.04
N ALA A 268 -18.02 -23.47 -8.58
CA ALA A 268 -17.86 -24.64 -9.42
C ALA A 268 -18.61 -24.47 -10.75
N VAL A 269 -17.93 -24.84 -11.84
CA VAL A 269 -18.54 -25.02 -13.17
C VAL A 269 -18.50 -26.52 -13.43
N VAL A 270 -19.67 -27.15 -13.47
CA VAL A 270 -19.81 -28.60 -13.68
C VAL A 270 -20.58 -28.80 -14.97
N ASP A 271 -20.16 -29.72 -15.83
CA ASP A 271 -20.87 -30.06 -17.06
C ASP A 271 -21.23 -31.56 -17.09
N ASN A 272 -22.17 -31.94 -17.95
CA ASN A 272 -22.55 -33.34 -18.20
C ASN A 272 -21.92 -33.92 -19.46
N GLY A 273 -20.80 -33.36 -19.90
CA GLY A 273 -20.12 -33.74 -21.11
C GLY A 273 -19.34 -35.05 -21.00
N LEU A 274 -18.94 -35.59 -22.15
CA LEU A 274 -18.03 -36.74 -22.21
C LEU A 274 -16.59 -36.23 -22.19
N GLN A 275 -15.76 -36.86 -21.35
CA GLN A 275 -14.34 -36.56 -21.27
C GLN A 275 -13.63 -37.15 -22.50
N GLN A 276 -13.72 -36.47 -23.65
CA GLN A 276 -13.00 -36.91 -24.84
C GLN A 276 -11.50 -36.72 -24.64
N ARG A 277 -10.76 -37.83 -24.63
CA ARG A 277 -9.31 -37.81 -24.87
C ARG A 277 -9.09 -37.12 -26.20
N MET A 278 -8.30 -36.04 -26.18
CA MET A 278 -7.90 -35.22 -27.33
C MET A 278 -7.87 -36.03 -28.64
N SER A 279 -8.95 -35.93 -29.42
CA SER A 279 -8.96 -36.31 -30.83
C SER A 279 -9.52 -35.11 -31.56
N GLU A 280 -8.70 -34.55 -32.43
CA GLU A 280 -9.00 -33.40 -33.28
C GLU A 280 -10.21 -33.71 -34.16
N ALA A 281 -11.40 -33.37 -33.67
CA ALA A 281 -12.61 -33.27 -34.47
C ALA A 281 -13.06 -31.81 -34.38
N GLN A 282 -12.77 -31.07 -35.45
CA GLN A 282 -13.13 -29.67 -35.60
C GLN A 282 -14.65 -29.57 -35.75
N VAL A 283 -15.34 -29.26 -34.64
CA VAL A 283 -16.75 -28.90 -34.66
C VAL A 283 -16.85 -27.40 -34.98
N ASP A 284 -17.56 -27.05 -36.05
CA ASP A 284 -17.94 -25.66 -36.33
C ASP A 284 -18.78 -25.13 -35.18
N MET A 285 -18.20 -24.26 -34.36
CA MET A 285 -18.83 -23.74 -33.14
C MET A 285 -18.94 -22.22 -33.17
N PRO A 286 -20.05 -21.65 -32.66
CA PRO A 286 -20.38 -20.23 -32.72
C PRO A 286 -19.54 -19.35 -31.76
N LEU A 287 -18.37 -19.82 -31.33
CA LEU A 287 -17.42 -19.05 -30.53
C LEU A 287 -16.05 -19.13 -31.21
N PHE A 288 -15.75 -18.18 -32.09
CA PHE A 288 -14.47 -18.17 -32.81
C PHE A 288 -13.33 -17.84 -31.84
N VAL A 289 -12.37 -18.76 -31.76
CA VAL A 289 -11.09 -18.52 -31.11
C VAL A 289 -10.01 -18.65 -32.18
N PRO A 290 -9.17 -17.63 -32.39
CA PRO A 290 -8.23 -17.61 -33.50
C PRO A 290 -7.29 -18.82 -33.47
N PRO A 291 -6.88 -19.35 -34.65
CA PRO A 291 -5.92 -20.44 -34.75
C PRO A 291 -4.53 -20.11 -34.15
N SER A 292 -4.22 -18.85 -33.84
CA SER A 292 -3.02 -18.46 -33.08
C SER A 292 -3.08 -18.84 -31.58
N ILE A 293 -4.22 -19.29 -31.06
CA ILE A 293 -4.40 -19.85 -29.71
C ILE A 293 -4.46 -21.40 -29.74
N VAL A 294 -4.31 -22.03 -30.91
CA VAL A 294 -4.25 -23.51 -31.05
C VAL A 294 -2.88 -24.09 -30.61
N HIS A 295 -1.97 -23.25 -30.09
CA HIS A 295 -0.86 -23.74 -29.27
C HIS A 295 -1.35 -24.11 -27.86
N GLY A 296 -1.84 -25.35 -27.73
CA GLY A 296 -1.88 -26.20 -26.53
C GLY A 296 -2.08 -25.56 -25.14
N GLY A 297 -3.16 -25.94 -24.47
CA GLY A 297 -3.20 -26.13 -23.00
C GLY A 297 -3.06 -24.90 -22.08
N ARG A 298 -2.99 -23.66 -22.60
CA ARG A 298 -2.77 -22.47 -21.76
C ARG A 298 -4.00 -21.99 -20.97
N GLY A 299 -5.22 -22.40 -21.33
CA GLY A 299 -6.45 -21.98 -20.64
C GLY A 299 -6.45 -22.31 -19.15
N LEU A 300 -6.13 -23.56 -18.80
CA LEU A 300 -5.97 -24.01 -17.41
C LEU A 300 -4.83 -23.28 -16.69
N ALA A 301 -3.68 -23.10 -17.34
CA ALA A 301 -2.54 -22.37 -16.76
C ALA A 301 -2.90 -20.89 -16.49
N ASN A 302 -3.72 -20.27 -17.34
CA ASN A 302 -4.22 -18.92 -17.14
C ASN A 302 -5.20 -18.87 -15.96
N MET A 303 -6.14 -19.81 -15.88
CA MET A 303 -7.07 -19.91 -14.75
C MET A 303 -6.31 -20.14 -13.42
N GLN A 304 -5.29 -20.99 -13.40
CA GLN A 304 -4.43 -21.23 -12.23
C GLN A 304 -3.69 -19.96 -11.79
N ARG A 305 -3.10 -19.20 -12.73
CA ARG A 305 -2.45 -17.92 -12.41
C ARG A 305 -3.43 -16.91 -11.82
N ARG A 306 -4.65 -16.84 -12.35
CA ARG A 306 -5.72 -15.96 -11.84
C ARG A 306 -6.18 -16.40 -10.46
N ALA A 307 -6.34 -17.70 -10.21
CA ALA A 307 -6.67 -18.23 -8.90
C ALA A 307 -5.56 -17.94 -7.88
N ALA A 308 -4.29 -18.07 -8.26
CA ALA A 308 -3.16 -17.71 -7.41
C ALA A 308 -3.13 -16.21 -7.06
N ALA A 309 -3.50 -15.32 -8.01
CA ALA A 309 -3.63 -13.89 -7.75
C ALA A 309 -4.73 -13.57 -6.71
N LEU A 310 -5.76 -14.42 -6.62
CA LEU A 310 -6.82 -14.36 -5.61
C LEU A 310 -6.47 -15.06 -4.29
N SER A 311 -5.26 -15.64 -4.16
CA SER A 311 -4.93 -16.59 -3.09
C SER A 311 -5.92 -17.77 -2.98
N ALA A 312 -6.59 -18.10 -4.09
CA ALA A 312 -7.56 -19.18 -4.18
C ALA A 312 -6.93 -20.48 -4.69
N ARG A 313 -7.60 -21.60 -4.43
CA ARG A 313 -7.25 -22.91 -4.98
C ARG A 313 -8.17 -23.23 -6.15
N LEU A 314 -7.59 -23.57 -7.30
CA LEU A 314 -8.30 -24.08 -8.46
C LEU A 314 -8.01 -25.57 -8.63
N ASP A 315 -9.07 -26.36 -8.76
CA ASP A 315 -9.00 -27.79 -9.07
C ASP A 315 -9.84 -28.06 -10.33
N SER A 316 -9.40 -29.01 -11.14
CA SER A 316 -10.06 -29.43 -12.37
C SER A 316 -9.97 -30.94 -12.51
N GLY A 317 -11.10 -31.60 -12.65
CA GLY A 317 -11.14 -33.05 -12.73
C GLY A 317 -12.56 -33.56 -12.91
N PRO A 318 -12.73 -34.89 -13.03
CA PRO A 318 -14.05 -35.50 -13.11
C PRO A 318 -14.85 -35.18 -11.85
N HIS A 319 -16.03 -34.57 -12.03
CA HIS A 319 -16.93 -34.31 -10.92
C HIS A 319 -17.71 -35.61 -10.59
N PRO A 320 -17.81 -36.02 -9.32
CA PRO A 320 -18.45 -37.29 -8.94
C PRO A 320 -19.92 -37.40 -9.36
N GLU A 321 -20.58 -36.28 -9.63
CA GLU A 321 -21.97 -36.22 -10.12
C GLU A 321 -22.09 -36.18 -11.66
N ALA A 322 -20.99 -35.96 -12.40
CA ALA A 322 -20.99 -35.81 -13.86
C ALA A 322 -20.94 -37.15 -14.63
N GLY A 323 -20.92 -38.28 -13.92
CA GLY A 323 -20.83 -39.63 -14.49
C GLY A 323 -22.06 -40.50 -14.23
N ARG A 324 -23.22 -40.12 -14.80
CA ARG A 324 -24.34 -41.04 -15.06
C ARG A 324 -24.90 -40.83 -16.44
#